data_AF-A0A077D5X4-F1
#
_entry.id   AF-A0A077D5X4-F1
#
_cell.length_a   1.000
_cell.length_b   1.000
_cell.length_c   1.000
_cell.angle_alpha   90.00
_cell.angle_beta   90.00
_cell.angle_gamma   90.00
#
_symmetry.space_group_name_H-M   'P 1'
#
loop_
_entity.id
_entity.type
_entity.pdbx_description
1 polymer ?
#
loop_
_entity_poly.entity_id
_entity_poly.type
_entity_poly.pdbx_seq_one_letter_code
_entity_poly.pdbx_strand_id
1 'polypeptide(L)'
;RTSPGFKALARIATLCNRAEFKGGQEGVPILKKEVSGDASEAALLKCMELALGDVLSIRKRNKKVCEIPFNSTNKYQVSIHETEDPNDPRHLMVMKGAPERILERCSTIFISGKEKVLDEEMKEAFNNAYLELGGLGERVLG
;
A
#
# COMPACT_ATOMS: atom_id res chain seq x y z
N ARG A 1 -1.60 11.57 -9.38
CA ARG A 1 -1.68 10.25 -10.09
C ARG A 1 -0.43 9.96 -10.93
N THR A 2 0.18 10.95 -11.58
CA THR A 2 1.33 10.73 -12.48
C THR A 2 2.70 10.75 -11.80
N SER A 3 2.81 11.29 -10.58
CA SER A 3 4.08 11.37 -9.87
C SER A 3 4.67 9.96 -9.59
N PRO A 4 5.99 9.78 -9.73
CA PRO A 4 6.64 8.50 -9.47
C PRO A 4 6.36 7.97 -8.05
N GLY A 5 6.38 8.85 -7.04
CA GLY A 5 6.10 8.49 -5.65
C GLY A 5 4.69 7.93 -5.46
N PHE A 6 3.68 8.55 -6.07
CA PHE A 6 2.31 8.04 -6.02
C PHE A 6 2.19 6.68 -6.71
N LYS A 7 2.85 6.48 -7.85
CA LYS A 7 2.81 5.18 -8.56
C LYS A 7 3.38 4.05 -7.70
N ALA A 8 4.51 4.29 -7.02
CA ALA A 8 5.10 3.33 -6.10
C ALA A 8 4.15 3.02 -4.92
N LEU A 9 3.62 4.06 -4.26
CA LEU A 9 2.67 3.92 -3.16
C LEU A 9 1.39 3.19 -3.59
N ALA A 10 0.84 3.54 -4.74
CA ALA A 10 -0.36 2.93 -5.28
C ALA A 10 -0.15 1.44 -5.61
N ARG A 11 1.04 1.07 -6.08
CA ARG A 11 1.42 -0.33 -6.28
C ARG A 11 1.43 -1.09 -4.95
N ILE A 12 2.02 -0.53 -3.89
CA ILE A 12 2.02 -1.13 -2.54
C ILE A 12 0.58 -1.31 -2.03
N ALA A 13 -0.23 -0.24 -2.04
CA ALA A 13 -1.62 -0.28 -1.57
C ALA A 13 -2.51 -1.25 -2.35
N THR A 14 -2.21 -1.46 -3.63
CA THR A 14 -2.92 -2.41 -4.50
C THR A 14 -2.53 -3.86 -4.22
N LEU A 15 -1.22 -4.13 -4.10
CA LEU A 15 -0.68 -5.49 -3.99
C LEU A 15 -0.69 -6.05 -2.56
N CYS A 16 -0.29 -5.24 -1.58
CA CYS A 16 -0.25 -5.61 -0.17
C CYS A 16 -1.64 -5.45 0.47
N ASN A 17 -2.67 -6.02 -0.13
CA ASN A 17 -4.05 -5.85 0.31
C ASN A 17 -4.86 -7.12 0.01
N ARG A 18 -5.64 -7.61 0.98
CA ARG A 18 -6.47 -8.82 0.85
C ARG A 18 -7.94 -8.54 0.62
N ALA A 19 -8.36 -7.28 0.64
CA ALA A 19 -9.74 -6.92 0.40
C ALA A 19 -10.14 -7.21 -1.05
N GLU A 20 -11.40 -7.62 -1.23
CA GLU A 20 -12.01 -7.95 -2.52
C GLU A 20 -13.44 -7.39 -2.62
N PHE A 21 -13.82 -6.87 -3.78
CA PHE A 21 -15.21 -6.50 -4.04
C PHE A 21 -16.09 -7.75 -4.11
N LYS A 22 -17.24 -7.75 -3.43
CA LYS A 22 -18.22 -8.82 -3.59
C LYS A 22 -18.85 -8.79 -4.99
N GLY A 23 -19.25 -9.95 -5.50
CA GLY A 23 -19.93 -10.07 -6.79
C GLY A 23 -21.34 -9.49 -6.81
N GLY A 24 -21.91 -9.30 -8.01
CA GLY A 24 -23.31 -8.87 -8.19
C GLY A 24 -23.56 -7.38 -7.93
N GLN A 25 -22.53 -6.53 -7.99
CA GLN A 25 -22.60 -5.10 -7.69
C GLN A 25 -22.35 -4.22 -8.93
N GLU A 26 -22.87 -4.67 -10.08
CA GLU A 26 -22.82 -3.92 -11.33
C GLU A 26 -23.62 -2.61 -11.18
N GLY A 27 -23.09 -1.49 -11.66
CA GLY A 27 -23.71 -0.17 -11.55
C GLY A 27 -23.63 0.51 -10.17
N VAL A 28 -23.17 -0.18 -9.12
CA VAL A 28 -22.96 0.43 -7.80
C VAL A 28 -21.69 1.29 -7.81
N PRO A 29 -21.75 2.58 -7.36
CA PRO A 29 -20.56 3.42 -7.24
C PRO A 29 -19.48 2.77 -6.37
N ILE A 30 -18.20 2.87 -6.77
CA ILE A 30 -17.07 2.20 -6.11
C ILE A 30 -17.06 2.41 -4.58
N LEU A 31 -17.30 3.64 -4.12
CA LEU A 31 -17.34 3.97 -2.69
C LEU A 31 -18.44 3.23 -1.92
N LYS A 32 -19.54 2.88 -2.58
CA LYS A 32 -20.70 2.18 -2.01
C LYS A 32 -20.65 0.67 -2.20
N LYS A 33 -19.72 0.13 -2.99
CA LYS A 33 -19.57 -1.32 -3.16
C LYS A 33 -19.23 -1.98 -1.83
N GLU A 34 -19.86 -3.12 -1.57
CA GLU A 34 -19.51 -4.05 -0.52
C GLU A 34 -18.16 -4.71 -0.82
N VAL A 35 -17.35 -4.83 0.22
CA VAL A 35 -15.99 -5.37 0.15
C VAL A 35 -15.84 -6.40 1.26
N SER A 36 -15.24 -7.54 0.95
CA SER A 36 -14.74 -8.51 1.93
C SER A 36 -13.35 -8.07 2.35
N GLY A 37 -13.09 -7.96 3.66
CA GLY A 37 -11.82 -7.48 4.22
C GLY A 37 -12.03 -6.55 5.41
N ASP A 38 -10.97 -6.17 6.10
CA ASP A 38 -11.07 -5.17 7.17
C ASP A 38 -11.29 -3.76 6.61
N ALA A 39 -11.73 -2.84 7.47
CA ALA A 39 -12.10 -1.48 7.07
C ALA A 39 -10.95 -0.70 6.40
N SER A 40 -9.72 -0.88 6.86
CA SER A 40 -8.55 -0.18 6.31
C SER A 40 -8.19 -0.74 4.93
N GLU A 41 -8.20 -2.06 4.78
CA GLU A 41 -7.98 -2.70 3.48
C GLU A 41 -9.07 -2.38 2.46
N ALA A 42 -10.33 -2.34 2.90
CA ALA A 42 -11.45 -1.96 2.04
C ALA A 42 -11.36 -0.49 1.58
N ALA A 43 -10.93 0.42 2.46
CA ALA A 43 -10.71 1.82 2.10
C ALA A 43 -9.60 1.97 1.05
N LEU A 44 -8.46 1.28 1.24
CA LEU A 44 -7.36 1.28 0.28
C LEU A 44 -7.78 0.67 -1.07
N LEU A 45 -8.54 -0.44 -1.07
CA LEU A 45 -9.04 -1.06 -2.29
C LEU A 45 -9.92 -0.09 -3.08
N LYS A 46 -10.90 0.55 -2.42
CA LYS A 46 -11.79 1.53 -3.06
C LYS A 46 -11.02 2.74 -3.58
N CYS A 47 -10.05 3.24 -2.81
CA CYS A 47 -9.21 4.37 -3.20
C CYS A 47 -8.37 4.04 -4.45
N MET A 48 -7.72 2.87 -4.47
CA MET A 48 -6.91 2.43 -5.62
C MET A 48 -7.76 2.13 -6.84
N GLU A 49 -8.95 1.55 -6.67
CA GLU A 49 -9.89 1.32 -7.76
C GLU A 49 -10.36 2.65 -8.38
N LEU A 50 -10.64 3.68 -7.57
CA LEU A 50 -10.96 5.03 -8.08
C LEU A 50 -9.79 5.72 -8.77
N ALA A 51 -8.56 5.44 -8.32
CA ALA A 51 -7.36 6.08 -8.83
C ALA A 51 -6.85 5.43 -10.12
N LEU A 52 -6.89 4.09 -10.19
CA LEU A 52 -6.27 3.26 -11.22
C LEU A 52 -7.28 2.56 -12.14
N GLY A 53 -8.50 2.28 -11.65
CA GLY A 53 -9.59 1.69 -12.43
C GLY A 53 -9.50 0.19 -12.70
N ASP A 54 -8.43 -0.49 -12.27
CA ASP A 54 -8.19 -1.89 -12.64
C ASP A 54 -7.29 -2.62 -11.61
N VAL A 55 -7.67 -2.58 -10.33
CA VAL A 55 -6.89 -3.22 -9.26
C VAL A 55 -6.72 -4.73 -9.49
N LEU A 56 -7.79 -5.39 -9.96
CA LEU A 56 -7.77 -6.85 -10.17
C LEU A 56 -6.76 -7.27 -11.23
N SER A 57 -6.66 -6.57 -12.36
CA SER A 57 -5.68 -6.96 -13.38
C SER A 57 -4.25 -6.64 -12.95
N ILE A 58 -4.04 -5.55 -12.19
CA ILE A 58 -2.73 -5.26 -11.59
C ILE A 58 -2.29 -6.41 -10.69
N ARG A 59 -3.17 -6.92 -9.82
CA ARG A 59 -2.88 -8.08 -8.97
C ARG A 59 -2.62 -9.35 -9.79
N LYS A 60 -3.35 -9.58 -10.88
CA LYS A 60 -3.12 -10.74 -11.77
C LYS A 60 -1.75 -10.69 -12.46
N ARG A 61 -1.31 -9.51 -12.92
CA ARG A 61 0.01 -9.32 -13.55
C ARG A 61 1.17 -9.35 -12.55
N ASN A 62 0.90 -9.12 -11.26
CA ASN A 62 1.89 -9.14 -10.18
C ASN A 62 1.53 -10.26 -9.20
N LYS A 63 1.67 -11.50 -9.65
CA LYS A 63 1.20 -12.67 -8.91
C LYS A 63 1.87 -12.76 -7.54
N LYS A 64 1.07 -12.90 -6.50
CA LYS A 64 1.55 -13.07 -5.12
C LYS A 64 2.14 -14.46 -4.94
N VAL A 65 3.42 -14.52 -4.56
CA VAL A 65 4.16 -15.78 -4.32
C VAL A 65 3.94 -16.25 -2.89
N CYS A 66 4.06 -15.33 -1.92
CA CYS A 66 3.80 -15.61 -0.52
C CYS A 66 3.44 -14.32 0.23
N GLU A 67 2.88 -14.46 1.42
CA GLU A 67 2.59 -13.33 2.30
C GLU A 67 2.65 -13.69 3.77
N ILE A 68 2.93 -12.67 4.58
CA ILE A 68 2.79 -12.67 6.02
C ILE A 68 1.56 -11.79 6.34
N PRO A 69 0.46 -12.36 6.86
CA PRO A 69 -0.70 -11.60 7.29
C PRO A 69 -0.34 -10.52 8.31
N PHE A 70 -1.16 -9.47 8.37
CA PHE A 70 -1.14 -8.59 9.53
C PHE A 70 -1.41 -9.40 10.82
N ASN A 71 -0.60 -9.17 11.84
CA ASN A 71 -0.87 -9.65 13.20
C ASN A 71 -0.55 -8.55 14.22
N SER A 72 -1.20 -8.60 15.38
CA SER A 72 -1.09 -7.55 16.42
C SER A 72 0.27 -7.49 17.10
N THR A 73 1.04 -8.58 17.07
CA THR A 73 2.39 -8.66 17.64
C THR A 73 3.41 -7.91 16.78
N ASN A 74 3.41 -8.17 15.48
CA ASN A 74 4.35 -7.61 14.51
C ASN A 74 3.89 -6.25 13.98
N LYS A 75 2.58 -6.01 13.94
CA LYS A 75 1.93 -4.79 13.44
C LYS A 75 2.28 -4.41 12.00
N TYR A 76 2.64 -5.38 11.17
CA TYR A 76 2.86 -5.19 9.73
C TYR A 76 2.32 -6.39 8.94
N GLN A 77 2.11 -6.17 7.65
CA GLN A 77 1.78 -7.16 6.63
C GLN A 77 2.82 -7.08 5.52
N VAL A 78 3.23 -8.23 4.99
CA VAL A 78 4.21 -8.31 3.88
C VAL A 78 3.67 -9.23 2.81
N SER A 79 3.91 -8.89 1.55
CA SER A 79 3.70 -9.83 0.44
C SER A 79 4.83 -9.73 -0.58
N ILE A 80 5.17 -10.87 -1.17
CA ILE A 80 6.16 -10.98 -2.24
C ILE A 80 5.43 -11.32 -3.54
N HIS A 81 5.79 -10.62 -4.62
CA HIS A 81 5.13 -10.70 -5.90
C HIS A 81 6.14 -10.94 -7.03
N GLU A 82 5.72 -11.71 -8.03
CA GLU A 82 6.31 -11.69 -9.37
C GLU A 82 6.11 -10.30 -9.98
N THR A 83 7.04 -9.88 -10.85
CA THR A 83 6.94 -8.59 -11.56
C THR A 83 6.65 -8.82 -13.04
N GLU A 84 6.04 -7.82 -13.69
CA GLU A 84 5.69 -7.88 -15.11
C GLU A 84 6.86 -7.52 -16.04
N ASP A 85 8.03 -7.16 -15.50
CA ASP A 85 9.19 -6.78 -16.31
C ASP A 85 9.97 -8.03 -16.75
N PRO A 86 9.95 -8.39 -18.05
CA PRO A 86 10.67 -9.57 -18.53
C PRO A 86 12.19 -9.42 -18.42
N ASN A 87 12.70 -8.20 -18.21
CA ASN A 87 14.13 -7.93 -18.07
C ASN A 87 14.59 -7.95 -16.61
N ASP A 88 13.67 -8.05 -15.64
CA ASP A 88 13.98 -8.07 -14.22
C ASP A 88 13.44 -9.35 -13.56
N PRO A 89 14.29 -10.39 -13.39
CA PRO A 89 13.86 -11.65 -12.78
C PRO A 89 13.64 -11.55 -11.26
N ARG A 90 13.81 -10.36 -10.66
CA ARG A 90 13.65 -10.18 -9.21
C ARG A 90 12.18 -10.19 -8.81
N HIS A 91 11.96 -10.59 -7.57
CA HIS A 91 10.66 -10.46 -6.92
C HIS A 91 10.51 -9.08 -6.27
N LEU A 92 9.28 -8.57 -6.24
CA LEU A 92 8.94 -7.35 -5.51
C LEU A 92 8.39 -7.72 -4.13
N MET A 93 9.06 -7.28 -3.07
CA MET A 93 8.48 -7.28 -1.71
C MET A 93 7.78 -5.95 -1.46
N VAL A 94 6.54 -6.01 -0.96
CA VAL A 94 5.79 -4.86 -0.48
C VAL A 94 5.36 -5.10 0.97
N MET A 95 5.34 -4.03 1.76
CA MET A 95 4.97 -4.08 3.17
C MET A 95 4.08 -2.87 3.50
N LYS A 96 3.14 -3.06 4.43
CA LYS A 96 2.41 -1.97 5.07
C LYS A 96 2.15 -2.29 6.54
N GLY A 97 1.98 -1.29 7.39
CA GLY A 97 1.77 -1.54 8.81
C GLY A 97 1.58 -0.28 9.66
N ALA A 98 1.83 -0.43 10.96
CA ALA A 98 1.90 0.72 11.85
C ALA A 98 3.07 1.62 11.43
N PRO A 99 2.87 2.95 11.27
CA PRO A 99 3.87 3.86 10.71
C PRO A 99 5.25 3.75 11.35
N GLU A 100 5.31 3.66 12.68
CA GLU A 100 6.55 3.52 13.44
C GLU A 100 7.30 2.22 13.13
N ARG A 101 6.57 1.12 12.92
CA ARG A 101 7.15 -0.20 12.63
C ARG A 101 7.69 -0.30 11.21
N ILE A 102 7.10 0.45 10.28
CA ILE A 102 7.59 0.55 8.91
C ILE A 102 8.83 1.42 8.87
N LEU A 103 8.80 2.58 9.52
CA LEU A 103 9.93 3.50 9.58
C LEU A 103 11.19 2.84 10.17
N GLU A 104 11.05 2.05 11.25
CA GLU A 104 12.14 1.26 11.85
C GLU A 104 12.82 0.27 10.88
N ARG A 105 12.16 -0.10 9.78
CA ARG A 105 12.64 -1.07 8.78
C ARG A 105 13.10 -0.42 7.48
N CYS A 106 13.01 0.89 7.37
CA CYS A 106 13.41 1.65 6.19
C CYS A 106 14.79 2.28 6.38
N SER A 107 15.70 2.04 5.44
CA SER A 107 16.99 2.74 5.35
C SER A 107 16.99 3.88 4.33
N THR A 108 16.02 3.87 3.41
CA THR A 108 15.88 4.83 2.32
C THR A 108 14.43 5.28 2.15
N ILE A 109 14.26 6.45 1.52
CA ILE A 109 12.97 7.01 1.14
C ILE A 109 12.94 7.35 -0.35
N PHE A 110 11.78 7.18 -0.97
CA PHE A 110 11.60 7.41 -2.40
C PHE A 110 10.99 8.79 -2.69
N ILE A 111 11.79 9.70 -3.25
CA ILE A 111 11.38 11.09 -3.53
C ILE A 111 11.58 11.37 -5.02
N SER A 112 10.49 11.75 -5.69
CA SER A 112 10.50 12.19 -7.10
C SER A 112 11.20 11.23 -8.07
N GLY A 113 11.06 9.92 -7.84
CA GLY A 113 11.64 8.89 -8.72
C GLY A 113 13.02 8.39 -8.31
N LYS A 114 13.58 8.89 -7.20
CA LYS A 114 14.91 8.52 -6.71
C LYS A 114 14.85 8.04 -5.27
N GLU A 115 15.61 7.01 -4.97
CA GLU A 115 15.89 6.60 -3.60
C GLU A 115 16.93 7.54 -2.98
N LYS A 116 16.67 7.96 -1.75
CA LYS A 116 17.58 8.75 -0.92
C LYS A 116 17.73 8.07 0.42
N VAL A 117 18.88 8.27 1.08
CA VAL A 117 19.07 7.80 2.46
C VAL A 117 18.04 8.49 3.36
N LEU A 118 17.45 7.71 4.26
CA LEU A 118 16.53 8.23 5.26
C LEU A 118 17.34 8.85 6.41
N ASP A 119 17.62 10.15 6.29
CA ASP A 119 18.30 10.94 7.32
C ASP A 119 17.35 11.35 8.47
N GLU A 120 17.91 11.96 9.52
CA GLU A 120 17.13 12.40 10.68
C GLU A 120 16.14 13.52 10.34
N GLU A 121 16.49 14.42 9.43
CA GLU A 121 15.58 15.50 8.97
C GLU A 121 14.32 14.91 8.32
N MET A 122 14.47 13.90 7.47
CA MET A 122 13.35 13.21 6.84
C MET A 122 12.54 12.37 7.82
N LYS A 123 13.17 11.79 8.85
CA LYS A 123 12.46 11.10 9.94
C LYS A 123 11.63 12.07 10.78
N GLU A 124 12.16 13.25 11.10
CA GLU A 124 11.41 14.30 11.79
C GLU A 124 10.23 14.79 10.95
N ALA A 125 10.45 15.03 9.65
CA ALA A 125 9.37 15.39 8.73
C ALA A 125 8.27 14.31 8.67
N PHE A 126 8.64 13.04 8.63
CA PHE A 126 7.70 11.92 8.71
C PHE A 126 6.91 11.92 10.02
N ASN A 127 7.58 12.08 11.15
CA ASN A 127 6.94 12.10 12.47
C ASN A 127 5.96 13.27 12.62
N ASN A 128 6.31 14.44 12.10
CA ASN A 128 5.42 15.60 12.11
C ASN A 128 4.15 15.35 11.29
N ALA A 129 4.29 14.80 10.07
CA ALA A 129 3.13 14.43 9.25
C ALA A 129 2.27 13.34 9.91
N TYR A 130 2.91 12.36 10.56
CA TYR A 130 2.19 11.31 11.30
C TYR A 130 1.38 11.88 12.48
N LEU A 131 1.97 12.79 13.27
CA LEU A 131 1.29 13.44 14.39
C LEU A 131 0.14 14.35 13.92
N GLU A 132 0.32 15.05 12.81
CA GLU A 132 -0.74 15.89 12.22
C GLU A 132 -1.97 15.04 11.86
N LEU A 133 -1.78 13.97 11.09
CA LEU A 133 -2.86 13.06 10.71
C LEU A 133 -3.48 12.36 11.93
N GLY A 134 -2.66 11.96 12.91
CA GLY A 134 -3.14 11.40 14.17
C GLY A 134 -3.95 12.40 14.99
N GLY A 135 -3.57 13.68 14.98
CA GLY A 135 -4.29 14.77 15.64
C GLY A 135 -5.67 15.06 15.04
N LEU A 136 -5.88 14.71 13.77
CA LEU A 136 -7.20 14.74 13.10
C LEU A 136 -8.09 13.53 13.46
N GLY A 137 -7.59 12.59 14.27
CA GLY A 137 -8.30 11.36 14.62
C GLY A 137 -8.31 10.31 13.51
N GLU A 138 -7.45 10.47 12.49
CA GLU A 138 -7.34 9.51 11.40
C GLU A 138 -6.45 8.31 11.79
N ARG A 139 -6.74 7.16 11.18
CA ARG A 139 -5.88 5.98 11.28
C ARG A 139 -4.85 5.99 10.16
N VAL A 140 -3.58 6.11 10.51
CA VAL A 140 -2.46 6.18 9.57
C VAL A 140 -1.82 4.80 9.37
N LEU A 141 -1.37 4.53 8.14
CA LEU A 141 -0.59 3.34 7.79
C LEU A 141 0.73 3.77 7.14
N GLY A 142 1.81 3.09 7.50
CA GLY A 142 3.10 3.14 6.80
C GLY A 142 3.17 2.13 5.68
#